data_AF-A0A1Y6K453-F1
#
_entry.id   AF-A0A1Y6K453-F1
#
_cell.length_a   1.000
_cell.length_b   1.000
_cell.length_c   1.000
_cell.angle_alpha   90.00
_cell.angle_beta   90.00
_cell.angle_gamma   90.00
#
_symmetry.space_group_name_H-M   'P 1'
#
loop_
_entity.id
_entity.type
_entity.pdbx_description
1 polymer ?
#
loop_
_entity_poly.entity_id
_entity_poly.type
_entity_poly.pdbx_seq_one_letter_code
_entity_poly.pdbx_strand_id
1 'polypeptide(L)'
;MSKEITVAIIEDDLFARNWMALLLVRDWRTRVVGEYSHCKDFFASLEKGKAWIDYLIVDVDLYGERLQLAEICQVLRKKTPKTKILLTGIQPDLRVLHQTQDDQIVGYVLKKEVGYSLSWMVTFLIEGCWILTPGIQALANATNFLLPRNVLVLDGRKTIPGFTDHEAEVARMAFIFSIGRRDLADELKISEQWSYGLVSELYRKMGLTDIIAGETDLFSYIGESEIIKRKFHEIMGQLGDSKKAKDMETLAFHLLTMPEIVQ
;
A
#
# COMPACT_ATOMS: atom_id res chain seq x y z
N MET A 1 14.64 -12.99 10.06
CA MET A 1 14.15 -12.69 8.70
C MET A 1 12.64 -12.55 8.79
N SER A 2 12.10 -11.35 8.64
CA SER A 2 10.64 -11.19 8.58
C SER A 2 10.12 -11.96 7.36
N LYS A 3 9.03 -12.70 7.53
CA LYS A 3 8.37 -13.42 6.43
C LYS A 3 7.91 -12.39 5.38
N GLU A 4 8.40 -12.53 4.16
CA GLU A 4 7.97 -11.74 3.00
C GLU A 4 6.51 -12.06 2.67
N ILE A 5 5.65 -11.04 2.58
CA ILE A 5 4.20 -11.20 2.35
C ILE A 5 3.97 -11.42 0.85
N THR A 6 3.46 -12.59 0.46
CA THR A 6 3.19 -12.86 -0.96
C THR A 6 1.80 -12.39 -1.38
N VAL A 7 1.77 -11.58 -2.44
CA VAL A 7 0.55 -10.91 -2.93
C VAL A 7 0.31 -11.26 -4.39
N ALA A 8 -0.95 -11.55 -4.74
CA ALA A 8 -1.39 -11.63 -6.13
C ALA A 8 -2.45 -10.55 -6.40
N ILE A 9 -2.55 -10.10 -7.66
CA ILE A 9 -3.43 -8.99 -8.05
C ILE A 9 -4.37 -9.46 -9.18
N ILE A 10 -5.67 -9.21 -9.03
CA ILE A 10 -6.67 -9.30 -10.09
C ILE A 10 -7.21 -7.90 -10.36
N GLU A 11 -6.93 -7.37 -11.54
CA GLU A 11 -7.26 -6.01 -11.96
C GLU A 11 -7.24 -6.02 -13.49
N ASP A 12 -8.29 -5.58 -14.18
CA ASP A 12 -8.36 -5.62 -15.64
C ASP A 12 -7.66 -4.41 -16.29
N ASP A 13 -7.71 -3.24 -15.64
CA ASP A 13 -7.00 -2.05 -16.07
C ASP A 13 -5.47 -2.23 -15.94
N LEU A 14 -4.77 -2.19 -17.08
CA LEU A 14 -3.32 -2.38 -17.13
C LEU A 14 -2.56 -1.34 -16.31
N PHE A 15 -3.02 -0.08 -16.30
CA PHE A 15 -2.34 0.99 -15.58
C PHE A 15 -2.52 0.84 -14.07
N ALA A 16 -3.74 0.55 -13.61
CA ALA A 16 -4.02 0.27 -12.21
C ALA A 16 -3.23 -0.96 -11.72
N ARG A 17 -3.19 -2.04 -12.52
CA ARG A 17 -2.47 -3.27 -12.16
C ARG A 17 -0.97 -3.02 -12.03
N ASN A 18 -0.37 -2.37 -13.03
CA ASN A 18 1.06 -2.01 -13.01
C ASN A 18 1.39 -1.08 -11.83
N TRP A 19 0.49 -0.14 -11.53
CA TRP A 19 0.66 0.77 -10.40
C TRP A 19 0.66 0.05 -9.05
N MET A 20 -0.34 -0.82 -8.84
CA MET A 20 -0.43 -1.62 -7.63
C MET A 20 0.78 -2.54 -7.48
N ALA A 21 1.20 -3.18 -8.58
CA ALA A 21 2.39 -4.02 -8.61
C ALA A 21 3.66 -3.21 -8.26
N LEU A 22 3.84 -2.01 -8.81
CA LEU A 22 4.97 -1.13 -8.51
C LEU A 22 5.04 -0.79 -7.02
N LEU A 23 3.92 -0.38 -6.40
CA LEU A 23 3.88 -0.05 -4.99
C LEU A 23 4.24 -1.25 -4.09
N LEU A 24 3.76 -2.45 -4.45
CA LEU A 24 4.02 -3.68 -3.70
C LEU A 24 5.44 -4.21 -3.92
N VAL A 25 6.02 -4.08 -5.11
CA VAL A 25 7.40 -4.54 -5.37
C VAL A 25 8.41 -3.59 -4.74
N ARG A 26 8.10 -2.29 -4.65
CA ARG A 26 9.01 -1.30 -4.06
C ARG A 26 9.15 -1.46 -2.54
N ASP A 27 8.13 -2.00 -1.89
CA ASP A 27 8.11 -2.31 -0.47
C ASP A 27 8.70 -3.70 -0.20
N TRP A 28 9.88 -3.75 0.43
CA TRP A 28 10.59 -4.99 0.72
C TRP A 28 9.81 -5.98 1.62
N ARG A 29 8.75 -5.54 2.30
CA ARG A 29 7.88 -6.39 3.12
C ARG A 29 6.94 -7.25 2.27
N THR A 30 6.70 -6.86 1.02
CA THR A 30 5.76 -7.50 0.11
C THR A 30 6.44 -8.04 -1.14
N ARG A 31 5.83 -9.07 -1.75
CA ARG A 31 6.28 -9.63 -3.01
C ARG A 31 5.09 -9.99 -3.89
N VAL A 32 5.05 -9.43 -5.08
CA VAL A 32 4.06 -9.79 -6.10
C VAL A 32 4.43 -11.14 -6.72
N VAL A 33 3.55 -12.13 -6.59
CA VAL A 33 3.74 -13.51 -7.09
C VAL A 33 2.86 -13.85 -8.30
N GLY A 34 1.93 -12.97 -8.64
CA GLY A 34 1.07 -13.12 -9.81
C GLY A 34 0.23 -11.87 -10.08
N GLU A 35 0.03 -11.59 -11.35
CA GLU A 35 -0.79 -10.49 -11.86
C GLU A 35 -1.73 -11.06 -12.91
N TYR A 36 -3.01 -10.73 -12.79
CA TYR A 36 -4.06 -11.31 -13.62
C TYR A 36 -5.05 -10.23 -14.04
N SER A 37 -5.44 -10.24 -15.32
CA SER A 37 -6.51 -9.37 -15.81
C SER A 37 -7.90 -9.94 -15.53
N HIS A 38 -8.00 -11.27 -15.38
CA HIS A 38 -9.27 -11.98 -15.28
C HIS A 38 -9.21 -13.09 -14.21
N CYS A 39 -10.34 -13.39 -13.58
CA CYS A 39 -10.45 -14.45 -12.58
C CYS A 39 -10.09 -15.83 -13.17
N LYS A 40 -10.42 -16.06 -14.44
CA LYS A 40 -10.11 -17.31 -15.15
C LYS A 40 -8.61 -17.60 -15.21
N ASP A 41 -7.80 -16.59 -15.47
CA ASP A 41 -6.34 -16.73 -15.56
C ASP A 41 -5.74 -17.01 -14.18
N PHE A 42 -6.29 -16.36 -13.16
CA PHE A 42 -5.96 -16.63 -11.77
C PHE A 42 -6.27 -18.10 -11.40
N PHE A 43 -7.48 -18.59 -11.67
CA PHE A 43 -7.86 -19.97 -11.38
C PHE A 43 -7.00 -20.99 -12.13
N ALA A 44 -6.73 -20.75 -13.42
CA ALA A 44 -5.84 -21.59 -14.21
C ALA A 44 -4.41 -21.63 -13.64
N SER A 45 -3.96 -20.56 -12.98
CA SER A 45 -2.65 -20.50 -12.32
C SER A 45 -2.62 -21.29 -11.00
N LEU A 46 -3.72 -21.31 -10.25
CA LEU A 46 -3.85 -22.10 -9.03
C LEU A 46 -3.81 -23.60 -9.35
N GLU A 47 -4.43 -24.04 -10.44
CA GLU A 47 -4.39 -25.44 -10.88
C GLU A 47 -2.99 -25.92 -11.26
N LYS A 48 -2.13 -25.00 -11.73
CA LYS A 48 -0.73 -25.29 -12.07
C LYS A 48 0.18 -25.39 -10.83
N GLY A 49 -0.36 -25.26 -9.62
CA GLY A 49 0.41 -25.35 -8.38
C GLY A 49 1.42 -24.21 -8.19
N LYS A 50 1.13 -23.02 -8.73
CA LYS A 50 2.01 -21.86 -8.58
C LYS A 50 2.08 -21.37 -7.12
N ALA A 51 3.09 -20.54 -6.87
CA ALA A 51 3.58 -20.04 -5.59
C ALA A 51 2.50 -19.75 -4.53
N TRP A 52 2.89 -19.91 -3.25
CA TRP A 52 2.07 -19.56 -2.10
C TRP A 52 1.62 -18.09 -2.14
N ILE A 53 0.33 -17.84 -1.90
CA ILE A 53 -0.29 -16.50 -1.87
C ILE A 53 -0.86 -16.25 -0.48
N ASP A 54 -0.31 -15.28 0.25
CA ASP A 54 -0.86 -14.82 1.52
C ASP A 54 -2.10 -13.94 1.29
N TYR A 55 -2.01 -12.96 0.37
CA TYR A 55 -3.12 -12.05 0.04
C TYR A 55 -3.41 -11.97 -1.46
N LEU A 56 -4.69 -11.95 -1.80
CA LEU A 56 -5.19 -11.65 -3.13
C LEU A 56 -5.84 -10.25 -3.10
N ILE A 57 -5.35 -9.33 -3.92
CA ILE A 57 -5.99 -8.04 -4.12
C ILE A 57 -6.90 -8.16 -5.34
N VAL A 58 -8.18 -7.82 -5.18
CA VAL A 58 -9.20 -7.97 -6.21
C VAL A 58 -9.86 -6.64 -6.47
N ASP A 59 -9.76 -6.16 -7.69
CA ASP A 59 -10.57 -5.04 -8.14
C ASP A 59 -12.04 -5.45 -8.25
N VAL A 60 -12.93 -4.61 -7.74
CA VAL A 60 -14.36 -4.88 -7.76
C VAL A 60 -15.07 -4.26 -8.97
N ASP A 61 -14.36 -3.39 -9.68
CA ASP A 61 -14.84 -2.67 -10.86
C ASP A 61 -14.47 -3.35 -12.19
N LEU A 62 -14.05 -4.63 -12.16
CA LEU A 62 -13.66 -5.41 -13.36
C LEU A 62 -14.73 -5.32 -14.45
N TYR A 63 -14.37 -4.78 -15.61
CA TYR A 63 -15.31 -4.60 -16.71
C TYR A 63 -15.71 -5.94 -17.35
N GLY A 64 -17.00 -6.12 -17.58
CA GLY A 64 -17.54 -7.25 -18.36
C GLY A 64 -17.67 -8.57 -17.61
N GLU A 65 -17.14 -8.70 -16.40
CA GLU A 65 -17.39 -9.81 -15.48
C GLU A 65 -18.37 -9.35 -14.39
N ARG A 66 -19.47 -10.08 -14.17
CA ARG A 66 -20.12 -9.98 -12.86
C ARG A 66 -19.14 -10.58 -11.88
N LEU A 67 -18.42 -9.75 -11.14
CA LEU A 67 -17.52 -10.20 -10.09
C LEU A 67 -18.25 -11.18 -9.17
N GLN A 68 -17.93 -12.46 -9.28
CA GLN A 68 -18.46 -13.48 -8.40
C GLN A 68 -17.46 -13.69 -7.27
N LEU A 69 -17.36 -12.75 -6.33
CA LEU A 69 -16.48 -12.90 -5.16
C LEU A 69 -16.72 -14.22 -4.43
N ALA A 70 -17.98 -14.68 -4.41
CA ALA A 70 -18.36 -15.99 -3.88
C ALA A 70 -17.63 -17.16 -4.58
N GLU A 71 -17.46 -17.10 -5.90
CA GLU A 71 -16.72 -18.11 -6.68
C GLU A 71 -15.24 -18.07 -6.32
N ILE A 72 -14.63 -16.88 -6.27
CA ILE A 72 -13.23 -16.70 -5.87
C ILE A 72 -13.00 -17.30 -4.47
N CYS A 73 -13.82 -16.93 -3.49
CA CYS A 73 -13.73 -17.46 -2.13
C CYS A 73 -13.94 -18.99 -2.11
N GLN A 74 -14.89 -19.53 -2.89
CA GLN A 74 -15.10 -20.97 -2.98
C GLN A 74 -13.87 -21.72 -3.52
N VAL A 75 -13.22 -21.19 -4.55
CA VAL A 75 -12.00 -21.78 -5.12
C VAL A 75 -10.85 -21.69 -4.13
N LEU A 76 -10.64 -20.53 -3.51
CA LEU A 76 -9.59 -20.33 -2.51
C LEU A 76 -9.77 -21.24 -1.30
N ARG A 77 -10.99 -21.39 -0.75
CA ARG A 77 -11.27 -22.34 0.33
C ARG A 77 -10.83 -23.78 0.02
N LYS A 78 -10.96 -24.21 -1.24
CA LYS A 78 -10.58 -25.56 -1.67
C LYS A 78 -9.08 -25.71 -1.92
N LYS A 79 -8.44 -24.68 -2.49
CA LYS A 79 -7.06 -24.77 -2.99
C LYS A 79 -6.03 -24.15 -2.06
N THR A 80 -6.33 -22.96 -1.53
CA THR A 80 -5.44 -22.17 -0.68
C THR A 80 -6.25 -21.50 0.45
N PRO A 81 -6.77 -22.26 1.44
CA PRO A 81 -7.72 -21.76 2.43
C PRO A 81 -7.17 -20.66 3.34
N LYS A 82 -5.84 -20.48 3.39
CA LYS A 82 -5.19 -19.43 4.18
C LYS A 82 -5.10 -18.09 3.44
N THR A 83 -5.29 -18.07 2.12
CA THR A 83 -5.28 -16.83 1.33
C THR A 83 -6.44 -15.94 1.77
N LYS A 84 -6.14 -14.67 2.02
CA LYS A 84 -7.12 -13.63 2.36
C LYS A 84 -7.27 -12.64 1.21
N ILE A 85 -8.38 -11.94 1.14
CA ILE A 85 -8.76 -11.08 0.03
C ILE A 85 -8.90 -9.63 0.50
N LEU A 86 -8.17 -8.71 -0.14
CA LEU A 86 -8.39 -7.28 -0.02
C LEU A 86 -9.12 -6.79 -1.27
N LEU A 87 -10.28 -6.18 -1.12
CA LEU A 87 -11.03 -5.61 -2.23
C LEU A 87 -10.57 -4.17 -2.49
N THR A 88 -10.35 -3.83 -3.75
CA THR A 88 -10.11 -2.44 -4.20
C THR A 88 -11.27 -1.99 -5.07
N GLY A 89 -11.65 -0.71 -5.00
CA GLY A 89 -12.63 -0.13 -5.91
C GLY A 89 -12.43 1.36 -6.14
N ILE A 90 -13.12 1.91 -7.14
CA ILE A 90 -13.08 3.32 -7.52
C ILE A 90 -14.08 4.12 -6.66
N GLN A 91 -15.26 3.55 -6.40
CA GLN A 91 -16.33 4.16 -5.62
C GLN A 91 -16.88 3.19 -4.56
N PRO A 92 -17.47 3.69 -3.47
CA PRO A 92 -18.18 2.84 -2.52
C PRO A 92 -19.37 2.13 -3.18
N ASP A 93 -19.42 0.80 -3.10
CA ASP A 93 -20.58 0.01 -3.55
C ASP A 93 -21.13 -0.86 -2.40
N LEU A 94 -22.42 -0.64 -2.07
CA LEU A 94 -23.12 -1.39 -1.03
C LEU A 94 -23.22 -2.90 -1.35
N ARG A 95 -23.33 -3.27 -2.63
CA ARG A 95 -23.39 -4.67 -3.06
C ARG A 95 -22.07 -5.37 -2.83
N VAL A 96 -20.96 -4.66 -3.00
CA VAL A 96 -19.62 -5.16 -2.68
C VAL A 96 -19.46 -5.27 -1.16
N LEU A 97 -19.88 -4.24 -0.42
CA LEU A 97 -19.84 -4.25 1.04
C LEU A 97 -20.61 -5.44 1.64
N HIS A 98 -21.79 -5.79 1.10
CA HIS A 98 -22.51 -6.99 1.54
C HIS A 98 -21.76 -8.30 1.27
N GLN A 99 -20.94 -8.35 0.22
CA GLN A 99 -20.13 -9.53 -0.09
C GLN A 99 -18.96 -9.70 0.87
N THR A 100 -18.56 -8.66 1.62
CA THR A 100 -17.44 -8.74 2.58
C THR A 100 -17.75 -9.51 3.87
N GLN A 101 -18.92 -10.15 3.96
CA GLN A 101 -19.27 -11.03 5.08
C GLN A 101 -18.52 -12.38 5.04
N ASP A 102 -17.91 -12.72 3.91
CA ASP A 102 -17.04 -13.90 3.80
C ASP A 102 -15.76 -13.72 4.63
N ASP A 103 -15.38 -14.73 5.40
CA ASP A 103 -14.25 -14.67 6.35
C ASP A 103 -12.88 -14.57 5.67
N GLN A 104 -12.80 -14.87 4.37
CA GLN A 104 -11.60 -14.64 3.58
C GLN A 104 -11.42 -13.17 3.21
N ILE A 105 -12.47 -12.34 3.23
CA ILE A 105 -12.39 -10.93 2.88
C ILE A 105 -11.98 -10.11 4.11
N VAL A 106 -10.80 -9.49 4.01
CA VAL A 106 -10.13 -8.78 5.11
C VAL A 106 -10.10 -7.27 4.91
N GLY A 107 -10.78 -6.77 3.90
CA GLY A 107 -10.94 -5.33 3.73
C GLY A 107 -11.58 -4.93 2.41
N TYR A 108 -12.01 -3.69 2.36
CA TYR A 108 -12.48 -3.03 1.15
C TYR A 108 -12.02 -1.57 1.17
N VAL A 109 -11.21 -1.20 0.18
CA VAL A 109 -10.52 0.09 0.12
C VAL A 109 -10.76 0.78 -1.21
N LEU A 110 -10.85 2.12 -1.18
CA LEU A 110 -10.98 2.92 -2.40
C LEU A 110 -9.61 3.29 -2.95
N LYS A 111 -9.37 3.04 -4.24
CA LYS A 111 -8.09 3.29 -4.95
C LYS A 111 -7.63 4.74 -4.74
N LYS A 112 -8.54 5.71 -4.88
CA LYS A 112 -8.25 7.14 -4.68
C LYS A 112 -7.85 7.49 -3.25
N GLU A 113 -8.48 6.84 -2.27
CA GLU A 113 -8.20 7.09 -0.84
C GLU A 113 -6.93 6.37 -0.40
N VAL A 114 -6.64 5.17 -0.91
CA VAL A 114 -5.37 4.46 -0.65
C VAL A 114 -4.18 5.23 -1.21
N GLY A 115 -4.30 5.79 -2.41
CA GLY A 115 -3.22 6.52 -3.07
C GLY A 115 -1.94 5.68 -3.18
N TYR A 116 -0.87 6.13 -2.52
CA TYR A 116 0.44 5.47 -2.52
C TYR A 116 0.61 4.45 -1.38
N SER A 117 -0.38 4.29 -0.51
CA SER A 117 -0.26 3.54 0.74
C SER A 117 -0.60 2.05 0.64
N LEU A 118 -0.75 1.50 -0.58
CA LEU A 118 -1.24 0.13 -0.77
C LEU A 118 -0.38 -0.93 -0.06
N SER A 119 0.94 -0.81 -0.11
CA SER A 119 1.83 -1.77 0.54
C SER A 119 1.68 -1.74 2.07
N TRP A 120 1.48 -0.55 2.64
CA TRP A 120 1.15 -0.39 4.05
C TRP A 120 -0.16 -1.09 4.43
N MET A 121 -1.21 -0.98 3.60
CA MET A 121 -2.48 -1.69 3.82
C MET A 121 -2.21 -3.19 4.00
N VAL A 122 -1.49 -3.80 3.07
CA VAL A 122 -1.14 -5.23 3.14
C VAL A 122 -0.39 -5.57 4.43
N THR A 123 0.50 -4.70 4.90
CA THR A 123 1.27 -4.94 6.13
C THR A 123 0.45 -4.83 7.40
N PHE A 124 -0.71 -4.15 7.40
CA PHE A 124 -1.64 -4.18 8.53
C PHE A 124 -2.54 -5.43 8.51
N LEU A 125 -2.78 -6.01 7.34
CA LEU A 125 -3.57 -7.25 7.23
C LEU A 125 -2.90 -8.43 7.96
N ILE A 126 -1.56 -8.47 8.02
CA ILE A 126 -0.83 -9.55 8.71
C ILE A 126 -1.00 -9.50 10.23
N GLU A 127 -1.32 -8.33 10.78
CA GLU A 127 -1.65 -8.13 12.20
C GLU A 127 -3.10 -8.56 12.49
N GLY A 128 -3.80 -9.08 11.49
CA GLY A 128 -5.19 -9.47 11.58
C GLY A 128 -6.14 -8.29 11.62
N CYS A 129 -5.76 -7.10 11.13
CA CYS A 129 -6.70 -5.98 10.99
C CYS A 129 -7.63 -6.20 9.79
N TRP A 130 -8.87 -5.72 9.91
CA TRP A 130 -9.80 -5.56 8.80
C TRP A 130 -9.72 -4.14 8.27
N ILE A 131 -9.36 -3.93 7.01
CA ILE A 131 -8.98 -2.59 6.52
C ILE A 131 -10.06 -1.99 5.66
N LEU A 132 -10.35 -0.72 5.87
CA LEU A 132 -11.20 0.07 4.99
C LEU A 132 -10.72 1.52 4.88
N THR A 133 -11.18 2.21 3.85
CA THR A 133 -10.92 3.64 3.67
C THR A 133 -12.13 4.49 4.09
N PRO A 134 -11.97 5.80 4.35
CA PRO A 134 -13.04 6.65 4.89
C PRO A 134 -14.35 6.60 4.09
N GLY A 135 -14.30 6.52 2.76
CA GLY A 135 -15.49 6.43 1.92
C GLY A 135 -16.28 5.14 2.15
N ILE A 136 -15.61 4.01 2.39
CA ILE A 136 -16.27 2.75 2.74
C ILE A 136 -16.85 2.82 4.15
N GLN A 137 -16.15 3.49 5.07
CA GLN A 137 -16.67 3.70 6.43
C GLN A 137 -17.96 4.51 6.41
N ALA A 138 -17.95 5.61 5.64
CA ALA A 138 -19.10 6.48 5.49
C ALA A 138 -20.30 5.71 4.90
N LEU A 139 -20.06 4.85 3.90
CA LEU A 139 -21.09 3.98 3.33
C LEU A 139 -21.65 3.00 4.37
N ALA A 140 -20.77 2.33 5.14
CA ALA A 140 -21.20 1.39 6.17
C ALA A 140 -22.07 2.07 7.24
N ASN A 141 -21.65 3.26 7.70
CA ASN A 141 -22.40 4.05 8.68
C ASN A 141 -23.75 4.51 8.12
N ALA A 142 -23.76 5.03 6.87
CA ALA A 142 -24.99 5.51 6.22
C ALA A 142 -26.03 4.39 5.99
N THR A 143 -25.58 3.14 5.90
CA THR A 143 -26.43 1.98 5.64
C THR A 143 -26.65 1.09 6.88
N ASN A 144 -26.14 1.49 8.05
CA ASN A 144 -26.11 0.68 9.27
C ASN A 144 -25.52 -0.72 9.04
N PHE A 145 -24.55 -0.84 8.13
CA PHE A 145 -23.84 -2.09 7.90
C PHE A 145 -22.92 -2.39 9.07
N LEU A 146 -23.03 -3.59 9.62
CA LEU A 146 -22.21 -4.03 10.75
C LEU A 146 -20.81 -4.43 10.25
N LEU A 147 -19.83 -3.58 10.53
CA LEU A 147 -18.43 -3.87 10.27
C LEU A 147 -17.84 -4.89 11.27
N PRO A 148 -16.74 -5.60 10.93
CA PRO A 148 -16.01 -6.45 11.85
C PRO A 148 -15.45 -5.69 13.08
N ARG A 149 -15.06 -6.42 14.13
CA ARG A 149 -14.60 -5.79 15.40
C ARG A 149 -13.20 -5.17 15.34
N ASN A 150 -12.35 -5.65 14.45
CA ASN A 150 -10.93 -5.36 14.33
C ASN A 150 -10.64 -4.43 13.13
N VAL A 151 -11.51 -3.44 12.95
CA VAL A 151 -11.43 -2.51 11.81
C VAL A 151 -10.33 -1.48 12.02
N LEU A 152 -9.61 -1.18 10.95
CA LEU A 152 -8.69 -0.06 10.87
C LEU A 152 -9.07 0.82 9.68
N VAL A 153 -9.30 2.11 9.93
CA VAL A 153 -9.66 3.05 8.88
C VAL A 153 -8.42 3.80 8.44
N LEU A 154 -8.00 3.55 7.21
CA LEU A 154 -6.75 4.08 6.67
C LEU A 154 -7.06 5.03 5.51
N ASP A 155 -6.57 6.26 5.61
CA ASP A 155 -6.57 7.22 4.50
C ASP A 155 -5.13 7.38 4.01
N GLY A 156 -4.92 7.23 2.72
CA GLY A 156 -3.64 7.46 2.08
C GLY A 156 -3.26 8.92 2.26
N ARG A 157 -1.98 9.14 2.60
CA ARG A 157 -1.49 10.48 2.90
C ARG A 157 -1.61 11.38 1.66
N LYS A 158 -2.39 12.46 1.78
CA LYS A 158 -2.61 13.45 0.71
C LYS A 158 -1.55 14.54 0.69
N THR A 159 -1.01 14.89 1.85
CA THR A 159 0.00 15.94 2.03
C THR A 159 1.15 15.43 2.89
N ILE A 160 2.36 15.93 2.66
CA ILE A 160 3.52 15.60 3.49
C ILE A 160 3.74 16.81 4.40
N PRO A 161 3.65 16.65 5.73
CA PRO A 161 3.87 17.77 6.65
C PRO A 161 5.19 18.49 6.37
N GLY A 162 5.15 19.82 6.27
CA GLY A 162 6.33 20.65 6.01
C GLY A 162 6.75 20.76 4.53
N PHE A 163 6.04 20.12 3.62
CA PHE A 163 6.29 20.19 2.17
C PHE A 163 5.27 21.11 1.50
N THR A 164 5.74 21.89 0.53
CA THR A 164 4.88 22.52 -0.47
C THR A 164 4.35 21.48 -1.46
N ASP A 165 3.31 21.82 -2.23
CA ASP A 165 2.76 20.93 -3.26
C ASP A 165 3.83 20.50 -4.28
N HIS A 166 4.68 21.44 -4.69
CA HIS A 166 5.79 21.17 -5.60
C HIS A 166 6.81 20.22 -4.98
N GLU A 167 7.21 20.45 -3.73
CA GLU A 167 8.14 19.56 -3.02
C GLU A 167 7.56 18.16 -2.84
N ALA A 168 6.26 18.06 -2.57
CA ALA A 168 5.58 16.78 -2.48
C ALA A 168 5.60 16.03 -3.81
N GLU A 169 5.42 16.74 -4.93
CA GLU A 169 5.50 16.16 -6.27
C GLU A 169 6.90 15.66 -6.60
N VAL A 170 7.92 16.47 -6.31
CA VAL A 170 9.33 16.10 -6.47
C VAL A 170 9.67 14.90 -5.58
N ALA A 171 9.18 14.86 -4.34
CA ALA A 171 9.39 13.73 -3.44
C ALA A 171 8.79 12.44 -3.99
N ARG A 172 7.57 12.49 -4.56
CA ARG A 172 6.94 11.33 -5.20
C ARG A 172 7.78 10.81 -6.38
N MET A 173 8.22 11.71 -7.25
CA MET A 173 9.12 11.37 -8.36
C MET A 173 10.44 10.74 -7.88
N ALA A 174 11.10 11.39 -6.92
CA ALA A 174 12.41 10.98 -6.44
C ALA A 174 12.41 9.67 -5.64
N PHE A 175 11.37 9.42 -4.85
CA PHE A 175 11.40 8.38 -3.80
C PHE A 175 10.36 7.28 -4.00
N ILE A 176 9.19 7.59 -4.57
CA ILE A 176 8.17 6.58 -4.87
C ILE A 176 8.44 5.95 -6.24
N PHE A 177 8.68 6.77 -7.26
CA PHE A 177 9.00 6.30 -8.61
C PHE A 177 10.49 6.04 -8.81
N SER A 178 11.32 6.37 -7.82
CA SER A 178 12.79 6.18 -7.86
C SER A 178 13.44 6.79 -9.10
N ILE A 179 12.95 7.95 -9.55
CA ILE A 179 13.51 8.66 -10.70
C ILE A 179 14.93 9.14 -10.35
N GLY A 180 15.88 8.82 -11.24
CA GLY A 180 17.28 9.21 -11.10
C GLY A 180 17.46 10.72 -11.12
N ARG A 181 18.53 11.25 -10.51
CA ARG A 181 18.72 12.71 -10.35
C ARG A 181 18.83 13.45 -11.68
N ARG A 182 19.40 12.82 -12.70
CA ARG A 182 19.46 13.36 -14.07
C ARG A 182 18.08 13.42 -14.70
N ASP A 183 17.36 12.30 -14.72
CA ASP A 183 16.01 12.24 -15.30
C ASP A 183 15.03 13.18 -14.57
N LEU A 184 15.18 13.31 -13.25
CA LEU A 184 14.45 14.28 -12.45
C LEU A 184 14.78 15.73 -12.83
N ALA A 185 16.05 16.03 -13.13
CA ALA A 185 16.45 17.35 -13.57
C ALA A 185 15.83 17.69 -14.93
N ASP A 186 15.82 16.73 -15.86
CA ASP A 186 15.22 16.87 -17.18
C ASP A 186 13.69 17.08 -17.07
N GLU A 187 13.01 16.28 -16.25
CA GLU A 187 11.56 16.41 -16.00
C GLU A 187 11.20 17.78 -15.41
N LEU A 188 11.98 18.25 -14.43
CA LEU A 188 11.77 19.54 -13.77
C LEU A 188 12.33 20.74 -14.57
N LYS A 189 13.03 20.49 -15.69
CA LYS A 189 13.71 21.51 -16.50
C LYS A 189 14.69 22.37 -15.69
N ILE A 190 15.45 21.72 -14.80
CA ILE A 190 16.50 22.33 -13.98
C ILE A 190 17.85 21.67 -14.28
N SER A 191 18.95 22.19 -13.71
CA SER A 191 20.24 21.53 -13.87
C SER A 191 20.39 20.33 -12.92
N GLU A 192 21.23 19.36 -13.30
CA GLU A 192 21.49 18.16 -12.48
C GLU A 192 21.95 18.54 -11.06
N GLN A 193 22.80 19.57 -10.92
CA GLN A 193 23.26 20.08 -9.63
C GLN A 193 22.11 20.57 -8.74
N TRP A 194 21.13 21.26 -9.33
CA TRP A 194 19.94 21.70 -8.59
C TRP A 194 19.05 20.54 -8.18
N SER A 195 18.92 19.51 -9.03
CA SER A 195 18.21 18.27 -8.69
C SER A 195 18.81 17.56 -7.46
N TYR A 196 20.15 17.45 -7.38
CA TYR A 196 20.82 16.92 -6.18
C TYR A 196 20.53 17.78 -4.94
N GLY A 197 20.63 19.11 -5.07
CA GLY A 197 20.35 20.04 -3.96
C GLY A 197 18.92 19.91 -3.44
N LEU A 198 17.95 19.87 -4.35
CA LEU A 198 16.53 19.75 -4.03
C LEU A 198 16.24 18.45 -3.28
N VAL A 199 16.72 17.30 -3.77
CA VAL A 199 16.50 16.02 -3.09
C VAL A 199 17.21 15.97 -1.73
N SER A 200 18.41 16.53 -1.63
CA SER A 200 19.09 16.63 -0.34
C SER A 200 18.30 17.47 0.66
N GLU A 201 17.63 18.53 0.20
CA GLU A 201 16.73 19.32 1.04
C GLU A 201 15.49 18.54 1.46
N LEU A 202 14.89 17.74 0.57
CA LEU A 202 13.75 16.88 0.92
C LEU A 202 14.13 15.88 2.02
N TYR A 203 15.31 15.26 1.93
CA TYR A 203 15.81 14.37 2.99
C TYR A 203 15.97 15.10 4.33
N ARG A 204 16.48 16.32 4.31
CA ARG A 204 16.62 17.17 5.51
C ARG A 204 15.26 17.56 6.08
N LYS A 205 14.30 17.98 5.24
CA LYS A 205 12.95 18.35 5.68
C LYS A 205 12.18 17.18 6.30
N MET A 206 12.39 15.96 5.80
CA MET A 206 11.85 14.75 6.42
C MET A 206 12.58 14.35 7.70
N GLY A 207 13.69 15.00 8.06
CA GLY A 207 14.50 14.67 9.24
C GLY A 207 15.23 13.34 9.15
N LEU A 208 15.36 12.72 7.96
CA LEU A 208 15.80 11.32 7.82
C LEU A 208 17.19 11.07 8.40
N THR A 209 18.09 12.05 8.26
CA THR A 209 19.45 11.95 8.80
C THR A 209 19.44 11.84 10.32
N ASP A 210 18.58 12.63 10.97
CA ASP A 210 18.47 12.70 12.43
C ASP A 210 17.73 11.48 12.98
N ILE A 211 16.74 10.97 12.23
CA ILE A 211 16.02 9.73 12.53
C ILE A 211 16.97 8.53 12.48
N ILE A 212 17.79 8.40 11.44
CA ILE A 212 18.79 7.32 11.35
C ILE A 212 19.88 7.46 12.41
N ALA A 213 20.24 8.69 12.79
CA ALA A 213 21.22 8.93 13.85
C ALA A 213 20.66 8.70 15.27
N GLY A 214 19.34 8.51 15.41
CA GLY A 214 18.67 8.40 16.71
C GLY A 214 18.61 9.73 17.49
N GLU A 215 18.85 10.86 16.81
CA GLU A 215 18.92 12.20 17.41
C GLU A 215 17.53 12.84 17.53
N THR A 216 16.58 12.45 16.67
CA THR A 216 15.20 12.92 16.69
C THR A 216 14.23 11.76 16.79
N ASP A 217 13.24 11.87 17.67
CA ASP A 217 12.11 10.95 17.70
C ASP A 217 11.15 11.27 16.55
N LEU A 218 11.09 10.38 15.57
CA LEU A 218 10.15 10.45 14.45
C LEU A 218 8.68 10.62 14.91
N PHE A 219 8.34 10.10 16.08
CA PHE A 219 6.97 10.07 16.60
C PHE A 219 6.46 11.44 17.08
N SER A 220 7.28 12.49 17.05
CA SER A 220 6.77 13.86 17.16
C SER A 220 6.05 14.33 15.88
N TYR A 221 6.29 13.68 14.73
CA TYR A 221 5.75 14.05 13.41
C TYR A 221 4.71 13.07 12.86
N ILE A 222 4.70 11.86 13.38
CA ILE A 222 3.80 10.77 12.98
C ILE A 222 2.98 10.46 14.21
N GLY A 223 1.68 10.77 14.19
CA GLY A 223 0.80 10.74 15.35
C GLY A 223 0.85 9.45 16.18
N GLU A 224 0.14 9.43 17.31
CA GLU A 224 0.31 8.45 18.40
C GLU A 224 -0.09 6.99 18.11
N SER A 225 -0.23 6.57 16.85
CA SER A 225 -0.61 5.21 16.49
C SER A 225 0.47 4.18 16.82
N GLU A 226 0.27 3.44 17.91
CA GLU A 226 1.19 2.40 18.39
C GLU A 226 1.46 1.28 17.35
N ILE A 227 0.50 0.97 16.47
CA ILE A 227 0.71 -0.01 15.40
C ILE A 227 1.67 0.51 14.33
N ILE A 228 1.57 1.80 13.97
CA ILE A 228 2.52 2.45 13.07
C ILE A 228 3.89 2.53 13.72
N LYS A 229 3.96 2.92 15.01
CA LYS A 229 5.23 2.99 15.74
C LYS A 229 5.95 1.66 15.72
N ARG A 230 5.26 0.56 16.04
CA ARG A 230 5.84 -0.79 16.02
C ARG A 230 6.39 -1.15 14.64
N LYS A 231 5.61 -0.95 13.58
CA LYS A 231 6.04 -1.23 12.20
C LYS A 231 7.23 -0.37 11.79
N PHE A 232 7.29 0.87 12.23
CA PHE A 232 8.43 1.73 11.94
C PHE A 232 9.71 1.28 12.67
N HIS A 233 9.60 0.87 13.93
CA HIS A 233 10.73 0.25 14.64
C HIS A 233 11.23 -1.02 13.93
N GLU A 234 10.33 -1.83 13.37
CA GLU A 234 10.72 -2.99 12.54
C GLU A 234 11.49 -2.54 11.29
N ILE A 235 11.05 -1.47 10.61
CA ILE A 235 11.76 -0.91 9.44
C ILE A 235 13.16 -0.41 9.85
N MET A 236 13.25 0.39 10.92
CA MET A 236 14.53 0.92 11.41
C MET A 236 15.48 -0.18 11.86
N GLY A 237 14.98 -1.20 12.57
CA GLY A 237 15.77 -2.35 12.99
C GLY A 237 16.36 -3.15 11.82
N GLN A 238 15.70 -3.14 10.65
CA GLN A 238 16.22 -3.79 9.45
C GLN A 238 17.19 -2.90 8.65
N LEU A 239 17.00 -1.58 8.66
CA LEU A 239 17.92 -0.64 8.02
C LEU A 239 19.23 -0.48 8.82
N GLY A 240 19.17 -0.61 10.15
CA GLY A 240 20.30 -0.37 11.05
C GLY A 240 20.79 1.08 10.97
N ASP A 241 22.08 1.30 11.26
CA ASP A 241 22.71 2.63 11.24
C ASP A 241 23.22 3.05 9.84
N SER A 242 22.77 2.36 8.79
CA SER A 242 23.29 2.56 7.43
C SER A 242 22.79 3.87 6.83
N LYS A 243 23.70 4.82 6.66
CA LYS A 243 23.45 6.09 5.95
C LYS A 243 23.64 5.98 4.42
N LYS A 244 23.62 4.76 3.86
CA LYS A 244 23.77 4.59 2.40
C LYS A 244 22.54 5.16 1.70
N ALA A 245 22.76 5.71 0.50
CA ALA A 245 21.71 6.34 -0.30
C ALA A 245 20.48 5.43 -0.52
N LYS A 246 20.69 4.13 -0.70
CA LYS A 246 19.62 3.13 -0.89
C LYS A 246 18.73 2.98 0.35
N ASP A 247 19.33 3.04 1.54
CA ASP A 247 18.62 2.86 2.80
C ASP A 247 17.82 4.12 3.15
N MET A 248 18.39 5.29 2.89
CA MET A 248 17.71 6.60 2.96
C MET A 248 16.50 6.67 2.02
N GLU A 249 16.66 6.22 0.77
CA GLU A 249 15.57 6.21 -0.20
C GLU A 249 14.44 5.25 0.22
N THR A 250 14.82 4.09 0.77
CA THR A 250 13.86 3.11 1.30
C THR A 250 13.08 3.69 2.49
N LEU A 251 13.76 4.39 3.40
CA LEU A 251 13.11 5.07 4.52
C LEU A 251 12.17 6.18 4.04
N ALA A 252 12.60 7.00 3.08
CA ALA A 252 11.78 8.02 2.46
C ALA A 252 10.51 7.42 1.83
N PHE A 253 10.66 6.33 1.06
CA PHE A 253 9.53 5.60 0.49
C PHE A 253 8.51 5.22 1.57
N HIS A 254 8.96 4.60 2.67
CA HIS A 254 8.06 4.18 3.75
C HIS A 254 7.33 5.34 4.39
N LEU A 255 8.02 6.46 4.65
CA LEU A 255 7.43 7.65 5.26
C LEU A 255 6.42 8.37 4.35
N LEU A 256 6.71 8.43 3.05
CA LEU A 256 5.86 9.10 2.08
C LEU A 256 4.60 8.30 1.74
N THR A 257 4.70 6.97 1.79
CA THR A 257 3.60 6.06 1.52
C THR A 257 2.82 5.66 2.77
N MET A 258 3.28 6.01 3.97
CA MET A 258 2.58 5.68 5.20
C MET A 258 1.20 6.36 5.25
N PRO A 259 0.12 5.60 5.52
CA PRO A 259 -1.22 6.15 5.63
C PRO A 259 -1.44 6.85 6.98
N GLU A 260 -2.50 7.63 7.06
CA GLU A 260 -3.06 8.15 8.30
C GLU A 260 -4.10 7.15 8.83
N ILE A 261 -4.09 6.91 10.15
CA ILE A 261 -5.15 6.15 10.81
C ILE A 261 -6.21 7.14 11.25
N VAL A 262 -7.38 7.03 10.65
CA VAL A 262 -8.50 7.94 10.92
C VAL A 262 -9.37 7.42 12.08
N GLN A 263 -9.38 6.10 12.29
CA GLN A 263 -10.07 5.43 13.39
C GLN A 263 -9.55 4.01 13.64
#